data_AF-A0A975GIC3-F1
#
_entry.id   AF-A0A975GIC3-F1
#
_cell.length_a   1.000
_cell.length_b   1.000
_cell.length_c   1.000
_cell.angle_alpha   90.00
_cell.angle_beta   90.00
_cell.angle_gamma   90.00
#
_symmetry.space_group_name_H-M   'P 1'
#
loop_
_entity.id
_entity.type
_entity.pdbx_description
1 polymer ?
#
loop_
_entity_poly.entity_id
_entity_poly.type
_entity_poly.pdbx_seq_one_letter_code
_entity_poly.pdbx_strand_id
1 'polypeptide(L)'
;MARRALLVGINDYKGVSDLRGCHNDVGNMRNILKEYLGFSNNDIRVVIDSRATKEAILYRLEYMVSKARPGDFMVFHFSGHGSRIRDRNGDELEDGMDELLCPWDINWDNGFILDDDLNLIFSRIPQGALLEVFLDCCHSGTGLDLVSSSARSAASGNSSSSFQSRYLQPPPDIRYRFEGEEDQLCSTRGFTQGNRSGTRSTVNHILWAGCSADQESADANINGSYNGAFTYYFCKHMRETGGNISRRNLLERIKNSLKYNRLPQIPQLECTNPASYENNPLQYPCYDNAATRTLFLTTPYMRGEDVKNIQSALAKAGYRVTPDGVFGPHTFAIIKQYQKDNNLKIDGIAGPELYKRLVK
;
A
#
# COMPACT_ATOMS: atom_id res chain seq x y z
N MET A 1 15.09 -2.74 15.85
CA MET A 1 13.99 -2.62 14.88
C MET A 1 13.90 -3.90 14.07
N ALA A 2 12.72 -4.51 14.02
CA ALA A 2 12.44 -5.69 13.23
C ALA A 2 11.62 -5.33 11.98
N ARG A 3 11.77 -6.13 10.93
CA ARG A 3 10.94 -6.09 9.73
C ARG A 3 10.07 -7.33 9.69
N ARG A 4 8.79 -7.19 9.34
CA ARG A 4 7.88 -8.34 9.17
C ARG A 4 6.93 -8.09 8.02
N ALA A 5 6.75 -9.07 7.14
CA ALA A 5 5.81 -8.94 6.04
C ALA A 5 4.92 -10.18 5.92
N LEU A 6 3.65 -9.95 5.61
CA LEU A 6 2.72 -10.96 5.15
C LEU A 6 2.30 -10.63 3.71
N LEU A 7 2.62 -11.52 2.78
CA LEU A 7 2.22 -11.40 1.38
C LEU A 7 1.22 -12.51 1.06
N VAL A 8 0.03 -12.12 0.60
CA VAL A 8 -1.06 -13.00 0.23
C VAL A 8 -1.36 -12.84 -1.26
N GLY A 9 -1.47 -13.95 -1.99
CA GLY A 9 -1.79 -13.96 -3.41
C GLY A 9 -2.63 -15.17 -3.77
N ILE A 10 -3.81 -14.97 -4.34
CA ILE A 10 -4.75 -16.06 -4.61
C ILE A 10 -5.16 -15.99 -6.08
N ASN A 11 -4.77 -17.02 -6.82
CA ASN A 11 -5.17 -17.22 -8.21
C ASN A 11 -6.26 -18.30 -8.31
N ASP A 12 -6.04 -19.44 -7.66
CA ASP A 12 -6.95 -20.60 -7.67
C ASP A 12 -7.91 -20.50 -6.48
N TYR A 13 -9.19 -20.19 -6.70
CA TYR A 13 -10.18 -20.00 -5.64
C TYR A 13 -11.09 -21.21 -5.45
N LYS A 14 -11.52 -21.43 -4.20
CA LYS A 14 -12.52 -22.44 -3.91
C LYS A 14 -13.92 -21.94 -4.29
N GLY A 15 -14.42 -22.36 -5.45
CA GLY A 15 -15.83 -22.21 -5.82
C GLY A 15 -16.23 -20.82 -6.34
N VAL A 16 -15.25 -19.96 -6.66
CA VAL A 16 -15.46 -18.70 -7.37
C VAL A 16 -14.46 -18.58 -8.53
N SER A 17 -14.50 -17.51 -9.32
CA SER A 17 -13.63 -17.33 -10.47
C SER A 17 -12.14 -17.27 -10.08
N ASP A 18 -11.29 -17.87 -10.90
CA ASP A 18 -9.84 -17.79 -10.74
C ASP A 18 -9.26 -16.49 -11.32
N LEU A 19 -8.13 -16.05 -10.75
CA LEU A 19 -7.27 -14.97 -11.23
C LEU A 19 -5.94 -15.52 -11.74
N ARG A 20 -5.11 -14.69 -12.37
CA ARG A 20 -3.84 -15.13 -12.98
C ARG A 20 -2.62 -14.37 -12.47
N GLY A 21 -2.78 -13.09 -12.11
CA GLY A 21 -1.65 -12.24 -11.75
C GLY A 21 -1.25 -12.21 -10.27
N CYS A 22 -2.04 -12.77 -9.36
CA CYS A 22 -1.82 -12.58 -7.93
C CYS A 22 -0.53 -13.24 -7.41
N HIS A 23 -0.11 -14.35 -8.00
CA HIS A 23 1.19 -14.97 -7.69
C HIS A 23 2.36 -14.10 -8.14
N ASN A 24 2.26 -13.49 -9.33
CA ASN A 24 3.28 -12.59 -9.86
C ASN A 24 3.38 -11.32 -9.00
N ASP A 25 2.25 -10.80 -8.53
CA ASP A 25 2.19 -9.66 -7.59
C ASP A 25 2.95 -9.96 -6.30
N VAL A 26 2.69 -11.12 -5.68
CA VAL A 26 3.41 -11.58 -4.49
C VAL A 26 4.92 -11.71 -4.75
N GLY A 27 5.30 -12.29 -5.90
CA GLY A 27 6.70 -12.41 -6.30
C GLY A 27 7.38 -11.05 -6.48
N ASN A 28 6.70 -10.12 -7.16
CA ASN A 28 7.16 -8.76 -7.39
C ASN A 28 7.34 -8.00 -6.08
N MET A 29 6.32 -8.00 -5.22
CA MET A 29 6.39 -7.32 -3.92
C MET A 29 7.47 -7.93 -3.03
N ARG A 30 7.60 -9.26 -2.98
CA ARG A 30 8.68 -9.93 -2.24
C ARG A 30 10.05 -9.43 -2.68
N ASN A 31 10.27 -9.24 -3.98
CA ASN A 31 11.54 -8.72 -4.50
C ASN A 31 11.73 -7.24 -4.11
N ILE A 32 10.70 -6.40 -4.22
CA ILE A 32 10.78 -5.00 -3.78
C ILE A 32 11.13 -4.88 -2.30
N LEU A 33 10.48 -5.67 -1.44
CA LEU A 33 10.74 -5.67 -0.01
C LEU A 33 12.20 -6.01 0.30
N LYS A 34 12.77 -6.99 -0.40
CA LYS A 34 14.14 -7.43 -0.19
C LYS A 34 15.16 -6.44 -0.74
N GLU A 35 14.99 -6.01 -1.98
CA GLU A 35 15.97 -5.21 -2.71
C GLU A 35 16.01 -3.76 -2.24
N TYR A 36 14.85 -3.18 -1.92
CA TYR A 36 14.75 -1.73 -1.66
C TYR A 36 14.35 -1.38 -0.23
N LEU A 37 13.70 -2.30 0.50
CA LEU A 37 13.18 -2.03 1.86
C LEU A 37 13.90 -2.83 2.97
N GLY A 38 14.92 -3.61 2.62
CA GLY A 38 15.82 -4.27 3.59
C GLY A 38 15.22 -5.46 4.32
N PHE A 39 14.19 -6.12 3.77
CA PHE A 39 13.65 -7.36 4.33
C PHE A 39 14.53 -8.56 3.99
N SER A 40 14.73 -9.46 4.95
CA SER A 40 15.33 -10.78 4.74
C SER A 40 14.26 -11.83 4.40
N ASN A 41 14.69 -13.02 3.96
CA ASN A 41 13.74 -14.12 3.72
C ASN A 41 12.99 -14.56 5.00
N ASN A 42 13.59 -14.40 6.17
CA ASN A 42 12.97 -14.79 7.45
C ASN A 42 11.90 -13.79 7.90
N ASP A 43 11.97 -12.56 7.40
CA ASP A 43 11.03 -11.48 7.73
C ASP A 43 9.73 -11.61 6.93
N ILE A 44 9.74 -12.32 5.80
CA ILE A 44 8.63 -12.39 4.84
C ILE A 44 7.92 -13.73 4.93
N ARG A 45 6.61 -13.70 5.23
CA ARG A 45 5.71 -14.84 5.14
C ARG A 45 4.85 -14.72 3.89
N VAL A 46 4.79 -15.80 3.11
CA VAL A 46 4.02 -15.86 1.87
C VAL A 46 2.94 -16.93 1.99
N VAL A 47 1.71 -16.56 1.67
CA VAL A 47 0.54 -17.45 1.67
C VAL A 47 -0.15 -17.34 0.31
N ILE A 48 -0.40 -18.49 -0.32
CA ILE A 48 -0.97 -18.55 -1.67
C ILE A 48 -2.05 -19.61 -1.77
N ASP A 49 -3.05 -19.34 -2.61
CA ASP A 49 -4.18 -20.23 -2.97
C ASP A 49 -4.77 -20.95 -1.77
N SER A 50 -4.84 -22.29 -1.80
CA SER A 50 -5.42 -23.15 -0.76
C SER A 50 -4.89 -22.94 0.66
N ARG A 51 -3.74 -22.27 0.83
CA ARG A 51 -3.20 -21.91 2.14
C ARG A 51 -3.69 -20.57 2.66
N ALA A 52 -4.25 -19.73 1.80
CA ALA A 52 -4.75 -18.39 2.09
C ALA A 52 -6.21 -18.42 2.55
N THR A 53 -6.50 -19.27 3.53
CA THR A 53 -7.82 -19.30 4.18
C THR A 53 -8.02 -18.06 5.05
N LYS A 54 -9.28 -17.70 5.35
CA LYS A 54 -9.63 -16.62 6.29
C LYS A 54 -8.81 -16.75 7.59
N GLU A 55 -8.88 -17.93 8.20
CA GLU A 55 -8.17 -18.26 9.43
C GLU A 55 -6.65 -18.10 9.29
N ALA A 56 -6.07 -18.61 8.20
CA ALA A 56 -4.63 -18.56 7.97
C ALA A 56 -4.10 -17.13 7.80
N ILE A 57 -4.86 -16.26 7.13
CA ILE A 57 -4.52 -14.84 6.94
C ILE A 57 -4.59 -14.11 8.28
N LEU A 58 -5.73 -14.20 8.97
CA LEU A 58 -5.95 -13.52 10.26
C LEU A 58 -4.93 -13.96 11.31
N TYR A 59 -4.68 -15.26 11.46
CA TYR A 59 -3.67 -15.78 12.39
C TYR A 59 -2.27 -15.17 12.15
N ARG A 60 -1.87 -14.98 10.89
CA ARG A 60 -0.56 -14.42 10.55
C ARG A 60 -0.49 -12.91 10.76
N LEU A 61 -1.59 -12.20 10.51
CA LEU A 61 -1.71 -10.78 10.84
C LEU A 61 -1.62 -10.57 12.35
N GLU A 62 -2.40 -11.32 13.12
CA GLU A 62 -2.37 -11.29 14.59
C GLU A 62 -0.98 -11.64 15.13
N TYR A 63 -0.34 -12.69 14.59
CA TYR A 63 1.02 -13.03 14.97
C TYR A 63 2.00 -11.89 14.67
N MET A 64 1.90 -11.27 13.49
CA MET A 64 2.77 -10.14 13.11
C MET A 64 2.61 -8.96 14.06
N VAL A 65 1.37 -8.57 14.37
CA VAL A 65 1.06 -7.43 15.25
C VAL A 65 1.39 -7.74 16.73
N SER A 66 1.14 -8.96 17.21
CA SER A 66 1.44 -9.36 18.59
C SER A 66 2.93 -9.29 18.95
N LYS A 67 3.81 -9.29 17.94
CA LYS A 67 5.27 -9.18 18.09
C LYS A 67 5.79 -7.76 17.82
N ALA A 68 4.92 -6.83 17.44
CA ALA A 68 5.30 -5.48 17.07
C ALA A 68 5.84 -4.71 18.28
N ARG A 69 6.88 -3.92 18.04
CA ARG A 69 7.49 -2.99 19.00
C ARG A 69 7.67 -1.63 18.33
N PRO A 70 7.70 -0.52 19.09
CA PRO A 70 8.07 0.78 18.53
C PRO A 70 9.36 0.69 17.70
N GLY A 71 9.36 1.30 16.51
CA GLY A 71 10.43 1.25 15.53
C GLY A 71 10.38 0.06 14.57
N ASP A 72 9.47 -0.90 14.74
CA ASP A 72 9.28 -1.99 13.79
C ASP A 72 8.62 -1.50 12.50
N PHE A 73 8.98 -2.14 11.38
CA PHE A 73 8.39 -1.89 10.07
C PHE A 73 7.69 -3.13 9.55
N MET A 74 6.39 -3.03 9.32
CA MET A 74 5.53 -4.13 8.92
C MET A 74 4.91 -3.88 7.56
N VAL A 75 4.70 -4.94 6.80
CA VAL A 75 4.03 -4.88 5.49
C VAL A 75 2.94 -5.95 5.44
N PHE A 76 1.74 -5.56 5.04
CA PHE A 76 0.70 -6.49 4.60
C PHE A 76 0.41 -6.22 3.13
N HIS A 77 0.49 -7.26 2.29
CA HIS A 77 0.10 -7.17 0.89
C HIS A 77 -0.91 -8.26 0.57
N PHE A 78 -2.01 -7.88 -0.04
CA PHE A 78 -3.06 -8.76 -0.50
C PHE A 78 -3.32 -8.51 -1.99
N SER A 79 -3.19 -9.57 -2.80
CA SER A 79 -3.57 -9.56 -4.21
C SER A 79 -4.57 -10.69 -4.45
N GLY A 80 -5.78 -10.34 -4.86
CA GLY A 80 -6.88 -11.29 -4.97
C GLY A 80 -8.21 -10.61 -5.25
N HIS A 81 -9.29 -11.36 -5.03
CA HIS A 81 -10.65 -10.88 -5.11
C HIS A 81 -10.99 -10.00 -3.92
N GLY A 82 -11.74 -8.94 -4.19
CA GLY A 82 -12.44 -8.16 -3.18
C GLY A 82 -13.92 -8.09 -3.52
N SER A 83 -14.72 -7.69 -2.55
CA SER A 83 -16.16 -7.47 -2.72
C SER A 83 -16.62 -6.39 -1.75
N ARG A 84 -17.93 -6.19 -1.73
CA ARG A 84 -18.62 -5.39 -0.73
C ARG A 84 -19.93 -6.04 -0.35
N ILE A 85 -20.30 -5.96 0.91
CA ILE A 85 -21.62 -6.33 1.41
C ILE A 85 -22.27 -5.11 2.05
N ARG A 86 -23.58 -5.14 2.29
CA ARG A 86 -24.20 -4.07 3.07
C ARG A 86 -23.67 -4.10 4.49
N ASP A 87 -23.44 -2.92 5.04
CA ASP A 87 -23.11 -2.72 6.45
C ASP A 87 -24.20 -3.35 7.33
N ARG A 88 -23.76 -3.98 8.41
CA ARG A 88 -24.60 -4.68 9.40
C ARG A 88 -24.46 -4.12 10.81
N ASN A 89 -23.45 -3.30 11.06
CA ASN A 89 -23.14 -2.77 12.39
C ASN A 89 -23.53 -1.27 12.50
N GLY A 90 -23.75 -0.59 11.37
CA GLY A 90 -24.18 0.81 11.27
C GLY A 90 -23.04 1.82 11.38
N ASP A 91 -21.78 1.44 11.11
CA ASP A 91 -20.62 2.33 11.15
C ASP A 91 -20.23 2.93 9.78
N GLU A 92 -20.80 2.43 8.67
CA GLU A 92 -20.63 2.99 7.33
C GLU A 92 -21.66 4.07 7.05
N LEU A 93 -21.37 5.29 7.53
CA LEU A 93 -22.28 6.43 7.49
C LEU A 93 -22.40 7.09 6.10
N GLU A 94 -21.57 6.74 5.12
CA GLU A 94 -21.54 7.37 3.79
C GLU A 94 -22.32 6.60 2.72
N ASP A 95 -22.00 5.32 2.49
CA ASP A 95 -22.62 4.50 1.43
C ASP A 95 -23.33 3.23 1.94
N GLY A 96 -23.17 2.89 3.22
CA GLY A 96 -23.76 1.72 3.87
C GLY A 96 -23.23 0.39 3.36
N MET A 97 -21.98 0.33 2.89
CA MET A 97 -21.36 -0.87 2.33
C MET A 97 -20.02 -1.18 3.00
N ASP A 98 -19.90 -2.38 3.58
CA ASP A 98 -18.63 -2.90 4.08
C ASP A 98 -17.78 -3.47 2.95
N GLU A 99 -16.55 -3.00 2.83
CA GLU A 99 -15.54 -3.58 1.96
C GLU A 99 -14.98 -4.89 2.55
N LEU A 100 -14.75 -5.88 1.69
CA LEU A 100 -14.18 -7.16 2.13
C LEU A 100 -13.10 -7.69 1.21
N LEU A 101 -12.14 -8.39 1.82
CA LEU A 101 -11.19 -9.25 1.12
C LEU A 101 -11.80 -10.64 0.99
N CYS A 102 -11.59 -11.30 -0.15
CA CYS A 102 -11.99 -12.68 -0.40
C CYS A 102 -10.79 -13.63 -0.20
N PRO A 103 -10.71 -14.37 0.92
CA PRO A 103 -9.78 -15.48 1.08
C PRO A 103 -10.07 -16.62 0.09
N TRP A 104 -9.20 -17.62 0.08
CA TRP A 104 -9.36 -18.79 -0.78
C TRP A 104 -10.66 -19.56 -0.50
N ASP A 105 -11.02 -19.68 0.77
CA ASP A 105 -12.21 -20.39 1.28
C ASP A 105 -13.44 -19.48 1.43
N ILE A 106 -13.52 -18.42 0.60
CA ILE A 106 -14.62 -17.49 0.58
C ILE A 106 -15.98 -18.21 0.55
N ASN A 107 -16.82 -17.83 1.52
CA ASN A 107 -18.24 -18.14 1.57
C ASN A 107 -18.96 -16.90 2.08
N TRP A 108 -20.20 -16.70 1.67
CA TRP A 108 -20.93 -15.46 1.93
C TRP A 108 -21.61 -15.39 3.31
N ASP A 109 -21.38 -16.37 4.17
CA ASP A 109 -21.89 -16.36 5.54
C ASP A 109 -20.86 -15.83 6.54
N ASN A 110 -19.59 -16.25 6.43
CA ASN A 110 -18.50 -15.73 7.26
C ASN A 110 -17.09 -15.98 6.69
N GLY A 111 -16.97 -16.39 5.42
CA GLY A 111 -15.70 -16.77 4.79
C GLY A 111 -14.87 -15.62 4.23
N PHE A 112 -15.27 -14.37 4.47
CA PHE A 112 -14.58 -13.15 4.04
C PHE A 112 -13.91 -12.43 5.21
N ILE A 113 -12.98 -11.52 4.93
CA ILE A 113 -12.36 -10.64 5.93
C ILE A 113 -12.88 -9.24 5.71
N LEU A 114 -13.52 -8.66 6.73
CA LEU A 114 -14.00 -7.28 6.70
C LEU A 114 -12.88 -6.29 7.01
N ASP A 115 -13.04 -5.04 6.61
CA ASP A 115 -12.18 -3.95 7.05
C ASP A 115 -12.18 -3.81 8.58
N ASP A 116 -13.30 -4.09 9.24
CA ASP A 116 -13.47 -4.21 10.68
C ASP A 116 -12.54 -5.25 11.33
N ASP A 117 -12.44 -6.44 10.73
CA ASP A 117 -11.54 -7.50 11.20
C ASP A 117 -10.09 -7.02 11.16
N LEU A 118 -9.72 -6.29 10.09
CA LEU A 118 -8.40 -5.70 9.91
C LEU A 118 -8.16 -4.55 10.89
N ASN A 119 -9.12 -3.66 11.07
CA ASN A 119 -9.08 -2.52 11.99
C ASN A 119 -8.89 -3.00 13.44
N LEU A 120 -9.58 -4.06 13.83
CA LEU A 120 -9.43 -4.68 15.15
C LEU A 120 -7.99 -5.15 15.39
N ILE A 121 -7.34 -5.73 14.37
CA ILE A 121 -5.95 -6.18 14.46
C ILE A 121 -5.00 -4.98 14.44
N PHE A 122 -5.17 -4.04 13.51
CA PHE A 122 -4.25 -2.91 13.30
C PHE A 122 -4.30 -1.88 14.44
N SER A 123 -5.42 -1.77 15.14
CA SER A 123 -5.55 -0.92 16.34
C SER A 123 -4.59 -1.32 17.47
N ARG A 124 -4.10 -2.56 17.47
CA ARG A 124 -3.15 -3.09 18.47
C ARG A 124 -1.68 -2.77 18.16
N ILE A 125 -1.40 -2.14 17.01
CA ILE A 125 -0.04 -1.77 16.63
C ILE A 125 0.47 -0.68 17.59
N PRO A 126 1.65 -0.86 18.22
CA PRO A 126 2.18 0.12 19.17
C PRO A 126 2.58 1.40 18.44
N GLN A 127 2.42 2.54 19.13
CA GLN A 127 2.88 3.83 18.63
C GLN A 127 4.37 3.79 18.29
N GLY A 128 4.73 4.32 17.12
CA GLY A 128 6.10 4.33 16.61
C GLY A 128 6.50 3.07 15.82
N ALA A 129 5.65 2.04 15.76
CA ALA A 129 5.74 1.03 14.70
C ALA A 129 4.97 1.53 13.46
N LEU A 130 5.38 1.10 12.27
CA LEU A 130 4.68 1.42 11.03
C LEU A 130 4.22 0.15 10.32
N LEU A 131 2.95 0.11 9.92
CA LEU A 131 2.41 -0.89 9.00
C LEU A 131 2.09 -0.24 7.65
N GLU A 132 2.60 -0.80 6.56
CA GLU A 132 2.17 -0.49 5.18
C GLU A 132 1.26 -1.60 4.68
N VAL A 133 0.06 -1.24 4.25
CA VAL A 133 -0.93 -2.16 3.71
C VAL A 133 -1.06 -1.90 2.21
N PHE A 134 -0.95 -2.95 1.39
CA PHE A 134 -1.11 -2.91 -0.06
C PHE A 134 -2.25 -3.83 -0.46
N LEU A 135 -3.36 -3.27 -0.93
CA LEU A 135 -4.52 -4.01 -1.37
C LEU A 135 -4.66 -3.88 -2.88
N ASP A 136 -4.45 -4.97 -3.61
CA ASP A 136 -4.68 -5.06 -5.05
C ASP A 136 -5.91 -5.95 -5.32
N CYS A 137 -7.05 -5.47 -4.85
CA CYS A 137 -8.39 -6.06 -4.98
C CYS A 137 -9.40 -4.98 -5.37
N CYS A 138 -10.58 -5.37 -5.86
CA CYS A 138 -11.67 -4.44 -6.16
C CYS A 138 -12.64 -4.36 -4.98
N HIS A 139 -13.16 -3.17 -4.71
CA HIS A 139 -14.20 -2.98 -3.69
C HIS A 139 -15.54 -2.53 -4.26
N SER A 140 -15.60 -2.07 -5.53
CA SER A 140 -16.86 -1.76 -6.19
C SER A 140 -16.99 -2.36 -7.58
N GLY A 141 -18.20 -2.80 -7.91
CA GLY A 141 -18.61 -3.29 -9.22
C GLY A 141 -19.21 -2.23 -10.15
N THR A 142 -18.97 -0.93 -9.93
CA THR A 142 -19.53 0.15 -10.78
C THR A 142 -18.69 0.48 -12.02
N GLY A 143 -17.47 -0.04 -12.15
CA GLY A 143 -16.51 0.35 -13.18
C GLY A 143 -16.77 -0.26 -14.57
N LEU A 144 -17.23 -1.52 -14.63
CA LEU A 144 -17.35 -2.25 -15.90
C LEU A 144 -18.72 -2.14 -16.59
N ASP A 145 -19.77 -1.74 -15.90
CA ASP A 145 -21.12 -1.64 -16.50
C ASP A 145 -21.21 -0.50 -17.55
N LEU A 146 -20.45 0.59 -17.39
CA LEU A 146 -20.42 1.70 -18.35
C LEU A 146 -19.57 1.38 -19.61
N VAL A 147 -18.53 0.56 -19.47
CA VAL A 147 -17.62 0.19 -20.57
C VAL A 147 -18.16 -1.01 -21.35
N SER A 148 -18.76 -2.01 -20.69
CA SER A 148 -19.38 -3.18 -21.32
C SER A 148 -20.61 -2.83 -22.18
N SER A 149 -21.39 -1.84 -21.75
CA SER A 149 -22.55 -1.35 -22.49
C SER A 149 -22.16 -0.55 -23.74
N SER A 150 -21.01 0.13 -23.71
CA SER A 150 -20.48 0.92 -24.82
C SER A 150 -19.66 0.08 -25.80
N ALA A 151 -19.02 -1.00 -25.34
CA ALA A 151 -18.24 -1.93 -26.16
C ALA A 151 -19.12 -2.90 -27.00
N ARG A 152 -20.38 -3.12 -26.61
CA ARG A 152 -21.33 -3.93 -27.40
C ARG A 152 -21.79 -3.25 -28.69
N SER A 153 -21.60 -1.94 -28.82
CA SER A 153 -21.98 -1.17 -30.02
C SER A 153 -20.82 -0.84 -30.97
N ALA A 154 -19.59 -1.26 -30.64
CA ALA A 154 -18.41 -0.96 -31.45
C ALA A 154 -17.33 -2.05 -31.34
N ALA A 155 -17.52 -3.18 -32.02
CA ALA A 155 -16.44 -4.15 -32.23
C ALA A 155 -16.60 -4.95 -33.53
N SER A 156 -16.42 -4.26 -34.66
CA SER A 156 -15.58 -4.77 -35.75
C SER A 156 -14.25 -4.03 -35.61
N GLY A 157 -13.19 -4.70 -35.12
CA GLY A 157 -11.85 -4.10 -35.03
C GLY A 157 -11.01 -4.61 -33.85
N ASN A 158 -9.93 -5.32 -34.17
CA ASN A 158 -8.95 -5.95 -33.27
C ASN A 158 -8.24 -4.97 -32.32
N SER A 159 -8.34 -5.23 -31.01
CA SER A 159 -7.26 -5.27 -30.00
C SER A 159 -7.88 -5.25 -28.59
N SER A 160 -8.41 -6.39 -28.15
CA SER A 160 -8.98 -6.56 -26.82
C SER A 160 -7.85 -6.69 -25.78
N SER A 161 -7.57 -5.61 -25.06
CA SER A 161 -6.87 -5.72 -23.77
C SER A 161 -7.71 -6.60 -22.85
N SER A 162 -7.28 -7.85 -22.64
CA SER A 162 -7.98 -8.82 -21.79
C SER A 162 -7.62 -8.58 -20.32
N PHE A 163 -8.30 -7.61 -19.71
CA PHE A 163 -8.29 -7.44 -18.25
C PHE A 163 -9.46 -8.20 -17.63
N GLN A 164 -9.19 -8.92 -16.54
CA GLN A 164 -10.21 -9.57 -15.72
C GLN A 164 -10.43 -8.73 -14.47
N SER A 165 -11.70 -8.49 -14.12
CA SER A 165 -12.04 -7.79 -12.88
C SER A 165 -11.69 -8.65 -11.67
N ARG A 166 -11.09 -8.02 -10.65
CA ARG A 166 -10.88 -8.64 -9.34
C ARG A 166 -12.08 -8.46 -8.42
N TYR A 167 -13.21 -7.93 -8.90
CA TYR A 167 -14.43 -7.79 -8.11
C TYR A 167 -15.23 -9.10 -8.14
N LEU A 168 -15.53 -9.63 -6.98
CA LEU A 168 -16.43 -10.76 -6.84
C LEU A 168 -17.83 -10.24 -6.49
N GLN A 169 -18.82 -10.41 -7.37
CA GLN A 169 -20.17 -9.95 -7.10
C GLN A 169 -20.86 -10.84 -6.04
N PRO A 170 -21.42 -10.27 -4.96
CA PRO A 170 -22.22 -11.06 -4.02
C PRO A 170 -23.45 -11.66 -4.70
N PRO A 171 -23.85 -12.89 -4.34
CA PRO A 171 -25.02 -13.52 -4.94
C PRO A 171 -26.31 -12.79 -4.51
N PRO A 172 -27.41 -12.97 -5.25
CA PRO A 172 -28.62 -12.18 -5.06
C PRO A 172 -29.19 -12.25 -3.64
N ASP A 173 -29.19 -13.43 -3.01
CA ASP A 173 -29.64 -13.64 -1.63
C ASP A 173 -28.88 -12.74 -0.64
N ILE A 174 -27.54 -12.66 -0.76
CA ILE A 174 -26.70 -11.79 0.08
C ILE A 174 -26.99 -10.32 -0.17
N ARG A 175 -27.21 -9.94 -1.44
CA ARG A 175 -27.56 -8.56 -1.82
C ARG A 175 -28.95 -8.15 -1.36
N TYR A 176 -29.86 -9.11 -1.20
CA TYR A 176 -31.23 -8.91 -0.77
C TYR A 176 -31.41 -9.05 0.74
N ARG A 177 -30.36 -9.33 1.52
CA ARG A 177 -30.38 -9.14 2.97
C ARG A 177 -30.62 -7.65 3.24
N PHE A 178 -31.89 -7.28 3.42
CA PHE A 178 -32.30 -5.97 3.93
C PHE A 178 -32.22 -6.02 5.47
N GLU A 179 -31.99 -4.86 6.10
CA GLU A 179 -31.89 -4.74 7.56
C GLU A 179 -33.02 -5.49 8.27
N GLY A 180 -32.65 -6.54 9.01
CA GLY A 180 -33.54 -7.26 9.92
C GLY A 180 -34.23 -8.49 9.34
N GLU A 181 -33.58 -9.64 9.49
CA GLU A 181 -34.17 -10.93 9.94
C GLU A 181 -33.04 -11.98 10.09
N GLU A 182 -32.04 -11.99 9.18
CA GLU A 182 -30.94 -12.97 9.22
C GLU A 182 -29.79 -12.62 10.18
N ASP A 183 -29.54 -11.36 10.53
CA ASP A 183 -28.52 -11.01 11.54
C ASP A 183 -28.87 -11.55 12.94
N GLN A 184 -30.14 -11.91 13.17
CA GLN A 184 -30.60 -12.60 14.38
C GLN A 184 -30.31 -14.11 14.38
N LEU A 185 -29.99 -14.71 13.23
CA LEU A 185 -29.65 -16.15 13.15
C LEU A 185 -28.25 -16.43 13.71
N CYS A 186 -27.37 -15.43 13.78
CA CYS A 186 -26.04 -15.55 14.36
C CYS A 186 -26.07 -15.30 15.88
N SER A 187 -26.69 -16.21 16.64
CA SER A 187 -26.78 -16.15 18.11
C SER A 187 -25.45 -16.38 18.87
N THR A 188 -24.31 -16.36 18.18
CA THR A 188 -22.97 -16.52 18.77
C THR A 188 -21.93 -15.62 18.09
N ARG A 189 -22.19 -14.31 18.03
CA ARG A 189 -21.07 -13.36 18.01
C ARG A 189 -20.69 -13.07 19.45
N GLY A 190 -19.69 -13.82 19.93
CA GLY A 190 -19.02 -13.51 21.19
C GLY A 190 -18.55 -12.06 21.17
N PHE A 191 -19.03 -11.30 22.14
CA PHE A 191 -18.60 -9.98 22.58
C PHE A 191 -17.30 -9.42 21.97
N THR A 192 -17.43 -8.23 21.37
CA THR A 192 -17.01 -7.00 22.06
C THR A 192 -17.95 -5.87 21.64
N GLN A 193 -18.59 -5.20 22.60
CA GLN A 193 -19.04 -3.82 22.43
C GLN A 193 -17.79 -2.97 22.16
N GLY A 194 -17.34 -2.92 20.91
CA GLY A 194 -16.41 -1.92 20.42
C GLY A 194 -17.16 -0.60 20.30
N ASN A 195 -16.53 0.49 20.73
CA ASN A 195 -17.13 1.82 20.77
C ASN A 195 -17.84 2.19 19.46
N ARG A 196 -19.11 2.62 19.59
CA ARG A 196 -19.92 3.32 18.57
C ARG A 196 -19.38 4.71 18.20
N SER A 197 -18.06 4.90 18.27
CA SER A 197 -17.40 6.17 17.97
C SER A 197 -16.65 5.98 16.66
N GLY A 198 -17.30 6.38 15.55
CA GLY A 198 -16.80 6.40 14.18
C GLY A 198 -15.52 7.21 13.99
N THR A 199 -14.41 6.67 14.47
CA THR A 199 -13.07 7.11 14.11
C THR A 199 -12.27 5.89 13.72
N ARG A 200 -12.23 5.58 12.41
CA ARG A 200 -11.26 4.67 11.79
C ARG A 200 -9.86 5.07 12.29
N SER A 201 -9.30 4.30 13.21
CA SER A 201 -8.01 4.58 13.83
C SER A 201 -6.89 4.16 12.88
N THR A 202 -6.64 4.95 11.83
CA THR A 202 -5.47 4.79 10.95
C THR A 202 -4.18 5.35 11.60
N VAL A 203 -4.15 5.44 12.93
CA VAL A 203 -3.10 6.17 13.69
C VAL A 203 -1.70 5.59 13.43
N ASN A 204 -1.61 4.29 13.12
CA ASN A 204 -0.33 3.57 12.98
C ASN A 204 -0.17 2.76 11.68
N HIS A 205 -1.02 2.94 10.67
CA HIS A 205 -0.88 2.27 9.38
C HIS A 205 -1.10 3.21 8.18
N ILE A 206 -0.46 2.88 7.07
CA ILE A 206 -0.60 3.54 5.77
C ILE A 206 -1.22 2.53 4.82
N LEU A 207 -2.34 2.88 4.21
CA LEU A 207 -3.06 2.01 3.27
C LEU A 207 -2.84 2.49 1.83
N TRP A 208 -2.42 1.57 0.98
CA TRP A 208 -2.38 1.70 -0.46
C TRP A 208 -3.47 0.82 -1.07
N ALA A 209 -4.51 1.45 -1.60
CA ALA A 209 -5.58 0.76 -2.31
C ALA A 209 -5.35 0.85 -3.82
N GLY A 210 -5.47 -0.29 -4.51
CA GLY A 210 -5.26 -0.41 -5.95
C GLY A 210 -6.33 0.29 -6.80
N CYS A 211 -7.48 0.61 -6.20
CA CYS A 211 -8.58 1.38 -6.76
C CYS A 211 -9.30 2.17 -5.67
N SER A 212 -10.05 3.20 -6.07
CA SER A 212 -11.02 3.91 -5.23
C SER A 212 -12.20 3.00 -4.88
N ALA A 213 -12.90 3.32 -3.77
CA ALA A 213 -14.13 2.65 -3.34
C ALA A 213 -15.19 2.48 -4.45
N ASP A 214 -15.23 3.34 -5.48
CA ASP A 214 -16.17 3.28 -6.61
C ASP A 214 -15.66 2.54 -7.86
N GLN A 215 -14.53 1.82 -7.78
CA GLN A 215 -13.85 1.27 -8.96
C GLN A 215 -13.36 -0.17 -8.81
N GLU A 216 -12.93 -0.72 -9.96
CA GLU A 216 -12.41 -2.08 -10.09
C GLU A 216 -10.90 -2.08 -10.35
N SER A 217 -10.12 -2.81 -9.54
CA SER A 217 -8.75 -3.22 -9.86
C SER A 217 -8.72 -4.34 -10.92
N ALA A 218 -7.79 -4.23 -11.86
CA ALA A 218 -7.65 -5.15 -12.98
C ALA A 218 -6.54 -6.18 -12.75
N ASP A 219 -6.86 -7.46 -13.01
CA ASP A 219 -5.87 -8.46 -13.37
C ASP A 219 -5.55 -8.32 -14.86
N ALA A 220 -4.41 -7.70 -15.17
CA ALA A 220 -4.08 -7.24 -16.51
C ALA A 220 -2.92 -8.04 -17.10
N ASN A 221 -3.03 -8.43 -18.37
CA ASN A 221 -1.90 -8.92 -19.14
C ASN A 221 -1.01 -7.73 -19.54
N ILE A 222 0.13 -7.58 -18.86
CA ILE A 222 1.10 -6.52 -19.11
C ILE A 222 2.37 -7.17 -19.64
N ASN A 223 2.76 -6.83 -20.88
CA ASN A 223 3.94 -7.36 -21.55
C ASN A 223 4.01 -8.90 -21.62
N GLY A 224 2.86 -9.57 -21.77
CA GLY A 224 2.79 -11.04 -21.89
C GLY A 224 2.74 -11.78 -20.55
N SER A 225 2.56 -11.07 -19.43
CA SER A 225 2.39 -11.66 -18.10
C SER A 225 1.22 -11.02 -17.35
N TYR A 226 0.37 -11.84 -16.73
CA TYR A 226 -0.73 -11.35 -15.90
C TYR A 226 -0.19 -10.80 -14.57
N ASN A 227 -0.64 -9.61 -14.18
CA ASN A 227 -0.31 -8.96 -12.91
C ASN A 227 -1.48 -8.09 -12.47
N GLY A 228 -1.53 -7.79 -11.18
CA GLY A 228 -2.34 -6.72 -10.65
C GLY A 228 -1.80 -5.40 -11.16
N ALA A 229 -2.67 -4.62 -11.80
CA ALA A 229 -2.27 -3.38 -12.43
C ALA A 229 -1.60 -2.42 -11.43
N PHE A 230 -2.15 -2.29 -10.22
CA PHE A 230 -1.56 -1.46 -9.17
C PHE A 230 -0.20 -1.99 -8.74
N THR A 231 -0.11 -3.26 -8.36
CA THR A 231 1.12 -3.88 -7.86
C THR A 231 2.24 -3.85 -8.91
N TYR A 232 1.89 -4.09 -10.17
CA TYR A 232 2.84 -4.03 -11.29
C TYR A 232 3.48 -2.65 -11.42
N TYR A 233 2.68 -1.58 -11.50
CA TYR A 233 3.22 -0.23 -11.68
C TYR A 233 3.90 0.28 -10.41
N PHE A 234 3.43 -0.11 -9.22
CA PHE A 234 4.14 0.14 -7.98
C PHE A 234 5.55 -0.44 -8.03
N CYS A 235 5.68 -1.73 -8.34
CA CYS A 235 6.97 -2.41 -8.39
C CYS A 235 7.86 -1.84 -9.51
N LYS A 236 7.29 -1.52 -10.68
CA LYS A 236 8.01 -0.88 -11.78
C LYS A 236 8.66 0.43 -11.34
N HIS A 237 7.88 1.34 -10.75
CA HIS A 237 8.38 2.66 -10.36
C HIS A 237 9.32 2.62 -9.15
N MET A 238 9.15 1.65 -8.25
CA MET A 238 10.12 1.37 -7.19
C MET A 238 11.48 0.96 -7.78
N ARG A 239 11.51 0.07 -8.79
CA ARG A 239 12.74 -0.33 -9.47
C ARG A 239 13.41 0.82 -10.22
N GLU A 240 12.64 1.60 -10.99
CA GLU A 240 13.14 2.74 -11.77
C GLU A 240 13.77 3.84 -10.89
N THR A 241 13.33 3.96 -9.64
CA THR A 241 13.81 4.97 -8.69
C THR A 241 14.83 4.42 -7.70
N GLY A 242 15.14 3.11 -7.76
CA GLY A 242 15.96 2.44 -6.76
C GLY A 242 15.38 2.53 -5.34
N GLY A 243 14.07 2.63 -5.20
CA GLY A 243 13.37 2.84 -3.92
C GLY A 243 13.44 4.26 -3.37
N ASN A 244 14.09 5.20 -4.05
CA ASN A 244 14.26 6.59 -3.61
C ASN A 244 13.16 7.50 -4.16
N ILE A 245 11.92 7.24 -3.75
CA ILE A 245 10.75 8.03 -4.15
C ILE A 245 9.78 8.19 -2.98
N SER A 246 9.20 9.38 -2.82
CA SER A 246 8.18 9.63 -1.81
C SER A 246 6.87 8.90 -2.17
N ARG A 247 6.06 8.58 -1.17
CA ARG A 247 4.76 7.91 -1.39
C ARG A 247 3.89 8.69 -2.37
N ARG A 248 3.82 10.02 -2.22
CA ARG A 248 3.08 10.93 -3.11
C ARG A 248 3.55 10.84 -4.56
N ASN A 249 4.86 10.97 -4.79
CA ASN A 249 5.40 10.94 -6.16
C ASN A 249 5.25 9.55 -6.77
N LEU A 250 5.36 8.50 -5.96
CA LEU A 250 5.12 7.13 -6.40
C LEU A 250 3.66 6.94 -6.83
N LEU A 251 2.71 7.38 -5.99
CA LEU A 251 1.29 7.34 -6.30
C LEU A 251 0.96 8.08 -7.61
N GLU A 252 1.50 9.28 -7.79
CA GLU A 252 1.30 10.05 -9.02
C GLU A 252 1.89 9.35 -10.26
N ARG A 253 3.05 8.70 -10.14
CA ARG A 253 3.60 7.89 -11.24
C ARG A 253 2.71 6.68 -11.57
N ILE A 254 2.20 6.00 -10.55
CA ILE A 254 1.27 4.87 -10.71
C ILE A 254 -0.01 5.35 -11.42
N LYS A 255 -0.64 6.43 -10.95
CA LYS A 255 -1.83 7.03 -11.59
C LYS A 255 -1.59 7.36 -13.06
N ASN A 256 -0.44 7.98 -13.38
CA ASN A 256 -0.09 8.32 -14.76
C ASN A 256 0.09 7.07 -15.64
N SER A 257 0.74 6.02 -15.11
CA SER A 257 0.92 4.76 -15.83
C SER A 257 -0.42 4.05 -16.07
N LEU A 258 -1.29 3.97 -15.06
CA LEU A 258 -2.62 3.37 -15.19
C LEU A 258 -3.47 4.12 -16.23
N LYS A 259 -3.49 5.45 -16.16
CA LYS A 259 -4.20 6.32 -17.12
C LYS A 259 -3.66 6.15 -18.55
N TYR A 260 -2.34 6.12 -18.72
CA TYR A 260 -1.70 5.93 -20.03
C TYR A 260 -2.08 4.59 -20.65
N ASN A 261 -2.18 3.54 -19.84
CA ASN A 261 -2.57 2.20 -20.27
C ASN A 261 -4.09 1.97 -20.28
N ARG A 262 -4.90 3.02 -20.13
CA ARG A 262 -6.37 3.00 -20.17
C ARG A 262 -6.99 2.02 -19.18
N LEU A 263 -6.38 1.87 -18.01
CA LEU A 263 -6.92 1.06 -16.93
C LEU A 263 -7.90 1.90 -16.12
N PRO A 264 -9.06 1.34 -15.71
CA PRO A 264 -10.14 2.11 -15.10
C PRO A 264 -9.86 2.53 -13.66
N GLN A 265 -8.91 1.87 -12.99
CA GLN A 265 -8.62 2.09 -11.58
C GLN A 265 -7.81 3.36 -11.29
N ILE A 266 -8.16 4.02 -10.19
CA ILE A 266 -7.45 5.16 -9.60
C ILE A 266 -6.97 4.72 -8.21
N PRO A 267 -5.66 4.55 -8.01
CA PRO A 267 -5.13 4.12 -6.72
C PRO A 267 -5.23 5.23 -5.69
N GLN A 268 -5.41 4.84 -4.43
CA GLN A 268 -5.54 5.73 -3.29
C GLN A 268 -4.46 5.44 -2.24
N LEU A 269 -4.15 6.48 -1.47
CA LEU A 269 -3.19 6.44 -0.36
C LEU A 269 -3.86 7.10 0.84
N GLU A 270 -4.03 6.34 1.91
CA GLU A 270 -4.69 6.80 3.13
C GLU A 270 -3.75 6.73 4.33
N CYS A 271 -3.73 7.80 5.13
CA CYS A 271 -3.02 7.85 6.41
C CYS A 271 -3.57 8.99 7.29
N THR A 272 -3.50 8.82 8.62
CA THR A 272 -3.96 9.83 9.61
C THR A 272 -3.20 11.17 9.56
N ASN A 273 -2.00 11.21 8.96
CA ASN A 273 -1.22 12.44 8.84
C ASN A 273 -0.51 12.54 7.48
N PRO A 274 -1.25 12.95 6.42
CA PRO A 274 -0.76 13.01 5.04
C PRO A 274 0.55 13.81 4.91
N ALA A 275 0.64 14.96 5.58
CA ALA A 275 1.80 15.84 5.49
C ALA A 275 3.11 15.17 5.97
N SER A 276 3.03 14.26 6.95
CA SER A 276 4.19 13.60 7.55
C SER A 276 4.65 12.35 6.80
N TYR A 277 3.75 11.60 6.16
CA TYR A 277 4.06 10.29 5.57
C TYR A 277 4.09 10.28 4.03
N GLU A 278 3.29 11.11 3.37
CA GLU A 278 3.25 11.20 1.90
C GLU A 278 4.60 11.61 1.29
N ASN A 279 5.34 12.45 2.02
CA ASN A 279 6.60 13.03 1.56
C ASN A 279 7.83 12.18 1.90
N ASN A 280 7.66 11.15 2.73
CA ASN A 280 8.73 10.23 3.07
C ASN A 280 8.83 9.10 2.03
N PRO A 281 10.04 8.58 1.77
CA PRO A 281 10.17 7.32 1.04
C PRO A 281 9.57 6.15 1.83
N LEU A 282 9.33 5.03 1.14
CA LEU A 282 8.82 3.78 1.73
C LEU A 282 9.81 3.08 2.67
N GLN A 283 11.07 3.52 2.69
CA GLN A 283 12.07 3.01 3.63
C GLN A 283 11.76 3.51 5.04
N TYR A 284 11.15 2.65 5.87
CA TYR A 284 10.87 2.96 7.28
C TYR A 284 11.59 2.01 8.28
N PRO A 285 12.04 2.55 9.44
CA PRO A 285 12.32 3.97 9.59
C PRO A 285 13.37 4.35 8.55
N CYS A 286 13.51 5.64 8.32
CA CYS A 286 14.57 6.19 7.50
C CYS A 286 15.94 5.96 8.19
N TYR A 287 16.31 4.70 8.37
CA TYR A 287 17.40 4.14 9.17
C TYR A 287 17.45 4.63 10.63
N ASP A 288 17.70 3.72 11.59
CA ASP A 288 18.29 4.06 12.90
C ASP A 288 19.73 4.51 12.69
N ASN A 289 19.84 5.66 12.04
CA ASN A 289 20.81 6.68 12.31
C ASN A 289 20.11 7.92 11.79
N ALA A 290 19.75 8.84 12.68
CA ALA A 290 19.42 10.22 12.35
C ALA A 290 20.53 10.93 11.53
N ALA A 291 21.59 10.21 11.16
CA ALA A 291 22.72 10.60 10.33
C ALA A 291 22.67 10.09 8.86
N THR A 292 21.69 9.27 8.40
CA THR A 292 21.81 8.64 7.06
C THR A 292 20.55 8.58 6.18
N ARG A 293 19.46 9.30 6.45
CA ARG A 293 18.41 9.45 5.43
C ARG A 293 18.95 10.29 4.26
N THR A 294 18.80 9.78 3.04
CA THR A 294 19.25 10.49 1.84
C THR A 294 18.40 11.75 1.64
N LEU A 295 19.04 12.93 1.62
CA LEU A 295 18.33 14.20 1.46
C LEU A 295 18.48 14.75 0.04
N PHE A 296 17.40 15.28 -0.52
CA PHE A 296 17.34 15.83 -1.87
C PHE A 296 16.20 16.84 -2.00
N LEU A 297 16.20 17.62 -3.09
CA LEU A 297 15.19 18.65 -3.31
C LEU A 297 13.84 18.00 -3.69
N THR A 298 12.81 18.20 -2.87
CA THR A 298 11.43 17.73 -3.10
C THR A 298 10.43 18.87 -3.04
N THR A 299 9.20 18.66 -3.51
CA THR A 299 8.06 19.56 -3.27
C THR A 299 6.93 18.76 -2.62
N PRO A 300 6.53 19.08 -1.37
CA PRO A 300 7.12 20.08 -0.47
C PRO A 300 8.56 19.72 -0.05
N TYR A 301 9.32 20.74 0.37
CA TYR A 301 10.71 20.58 0.79
C TYR A 301 10.83 19.58 1.95
N MET A 302 11.86 18.73 1.92
CA MET A 302 12.17 17.86 3.05
C MET A 302 12.46 18.70 4.28
N ARG A 303 11.93 18.30 5.43
CA ARG A 303 12.19 18.95 6.71
C ARG A 303 12.68 17.93 7.74
N GLY A 304 13.37 18.39 8.77
CA GLY A 304 13.77 17.55 9.90
C GLY A 304 15.11 17.93 10.53
N GLU A 305 15.40 17.29 11.65
CA GLU A 305 16.64 17.51 12.41
C GLU A 305 17.89 17.07 11.64
N ASP A 306 17.78 16.04 10.82
CA ASP A 306 18.81 15.57 9.90
C ASP A 306 19.09 16.56 8.75
N VAL A 307 18.08 17.29 8.27
CA VAL A 307 18.29 18.43 7.34
C VAL A 307 19.06 19.53 8.05
N LYS A 308 18.70 19.81 9.30
CA LYS A 308 19.41 20.79 10.13
C LYS A 308 20.84 20.35 10.42
N ASN A 309 21.07 19.06 10.62
CA ASN A 309 22.39 18.47 10.85
C ASN A 309 23.29 18.60 9.62
N ILE A 310 22.78 18.29 8.41
CA ILE A 310 23.57 18.46 7.18
C ILE A 310 23.86 19.94 6.93
N GLN A 311 22.89 20.82 7.13
CA GLN A 311 23.08 22.27 6.99
C GLN A 311 24.12 22.78 8.00
N SER A 312 24.08 22.30 9.25
CA SER A 312 25.08 22.65 10.27
C SER A 312 26.47 22.15 9.92
N ALA A 313 26.59 20.94 9.36
CA ALA A 313 27.86 20.37 8.93
C ALA A 313 28.44 21.12 7.72
N LEU A 314 27.61 21.49 6.75
CA LEU A 314 27.98 22.34 5.61
C LEU A 314 28.43 23.73 6.08
N ALA A 315 27.71 24.33 7.04
CA ALA A 315 28.10 25.60 7.64
C ALA A 315 29.47 25.52 8.34
N LYS A 316 29.72 24.44 9.11
CA LYS A 316 31.03 24.17 9.72
C LYS A 316 32.14 23.96 8.67
N ALA A 317 31.81 23.37 7.52
CA ALA A 317 32.72 23.21 6.39
C ALA A 317 32.94 24.50 5.58
N GLY A 318 32.37 25.63 6.00
CA GLY A 318 32.59 26.95 5.39
C GLY A 318 31.56 27.38 4.33
N TYR A 319 30.51 26.60 4.12
CA TYR A 319 29.46 26.93 3.15
C TYR A 319 28.40 27.83 3.77
N ARG A 320 27.91 28.81 3.01
CA ARG A 320 26.82 29.68 3.46
C ARG A 320 25.49 28.95 3.37
N VAL A 321 25.02 28.41 4.49
CA VAL A 321 23.69 27.78 4.61
C VAL A 321 23.14 28.02 6.01
N THR A 322 21.84 28.30 6.10
CA THR A 322 21.14 28.45 7.38
C THR A 322 20.62 27.08 7.83
N PRO A 323 20.94 26.61 9.05
CA PRO A 323 20.39 25.38 9.62
C PRO A 323 18.92 25.55 10.06
N ASP A 324 18.04 25.81 9.10
CA ASP A 324 16.59 25.98 9.32
C ASP A 324 15.81 24.65 9.32
N GLY A 325 16.48 23.54 9.03
CA GLY A 325 15.87 22.22 8.93
C GLY A 325 14.99 22.06 7.69
N VAL A 326 15.16 22.90 6.66
CA VAL A 326 14.39 22.87 5.40
C VAL A 326 15.32 22.65 4.19
N PHE A 327 15.10 21.55 3.47
CA PHE A 327 15.86 21.21 2.27
C PHE A 327 15.25 21.90 1.04
N GLY A 328 15.47 23.22 0.95
CA GLY A 328 15.04 24.05 -0.18
C GLY A 328 16.06 24.12 -1.32
N PRO A 329 15.76 24.89 -2.39
CA PRO A 329 16.65 25.07 -3.55
C PRO A 329 18.02 25.62 -3.17
N HIS A 330 18.09 26.42 -2.11
CA HIS A 330 19.34 26.94 -1.56
C HIS A 330 20.22 25.80 -0.98
N THR A 331 19.66 24.96 -0.11
CA THR A 331 20.36 23.78 0.45
C THR A 331 20.84 22.83 -0.66
N PHE A 332 20.01 22.60 -1.68
CA PHE A 332 20.37 21.82 -2.87
C PHE A 332 21.57 22.42 -3.63
N ALA A 333 21.58 23.74 -3.86
CA ALA A 333 22.69 24.41 -4.54
C ALA A 333 24.00 24.29 -3.75
N ILE A 334 23.95 24.44 -2.43
CA ILE A 334 25.11 24.29 -1.55
C ILE A 334 25.66 22.87 -1.56
N ILE A 335 24.79 21.86 -1.55
CA ILE A 335 25.21 20.45 -1.64
C ILE A 335 25.90 20.17 -2.97
N LYS A 336 25.37 20.68 -4.09
CA LYS A 336 26.05 20.56 -5.40
C LYS A 336 27.43 21.20 -5.39
N GLN A 337 27.55 22.36 -4.76
CA GLN A 337 28.84 23.04 -4.61
C GLN A 337 29.81 22.19 -3.77
N TYR A 338 29.38 21.69 -2.62
CA TYR A 338 30.17 20.80 -1.78
C TYR A 338 30.66 19.54 -2.53
N GLN A 339 29.76 18.90 -3.29
CA GLN A 339 30.09 17.73 -4.09
C GLN A 339 31.15 18.04 -5.14
N LYS A 340 31.01 19.18 -5.83
CA LYS A 340 32.01 19.67 -6.80
C LYS A 340 33.37 19.88 -6.15
N ASP A 341 33.41 20.53 -4.99
CA ASP A 341 34.67 20.86 -4.30
C ASP A 341 35.37 19.61 -3.71
N ASN A 342 34.62 18.52 -3.47
CA ASN A 342 35.13 17.31 -2.83
C ASN A 342 35.31 16.11 -3.78
N ASN A 343 35.20 16.33 -5.10
CA ASN A 343 35.26 15.28 -6.14
C ASN A 343 34.21 14.17 -5.91
N LEU A 344 32.99 14.54 -5.53
CA LEU A 344 31.83 13.65 -5.44
C LEU A 344 30.96 13.81 -6.69
N LYS A 345 30.04 12.86 -6.92
CA LYS A 345 29.02 12.98 -7.96
C LYS A 345 28.17 14.23 -7.70
N ILE A 346 28.05 15.13 -8.69
CA ILE A 346 27.38 16.43 -8.58
C ILE A 346 25.87 16.30 -8.87
N ASP A 347 25.15 15.57 -8.02
CA ASP A 347 23.71 15.31 -8.16
C ASP A 347 22.82 16.11 -7.19
N GLY A 348 23.41 16.82 -6.23
CA GLY A 348 22.68 17.60 -5.21
C GLY A 348 22.00 16.74 -4.15
N ILE A 349 22.39 15.46 -4.06
CA ILE A 349 21.85 14.47 -3.13
C ILE A 349 22.82 14.29 -1.96
N ALA A 350 22.36 14.53 -0.73
CA ALA A 350 23.10 14.13 0.47
C ALA A 350 22.86 12.65 0.75
N GLY A 351 23.60 11.79 0.04
CA GLY A 351 23.64 10.34 0.26
C GLY A 351 24.84 9.90 1.12
N PRO A 352 25.01 8.59 1.36
CA PRO A 352 26.04 8.04 2.26
C PRO A 352 27.47 8.53 2.00
N GLU A 353 27.86 8.65 0.73
CA GLU A 353 29.20 9.13 0.35
C GLU A 353 29.45 10.59 0.75
N LEU A 354 28.42 11.44 0.65
CA LEU A 354 28.50 12.83 1.09
C LEU A 354 28.62 12.89 2.61
N TYR A 355 27.80 12.14 3.35
CA TYR A 355 27.88 12.08 4.81
C TYR A 355 29.25 11.61 5.30
N LYS A 356 29.80 10.55 4.68
CA LYS A 356 31.13 10.02 5.00
C LYS A 356 32.25 11.04 4.80
N ARG A 357 32.09 11.99 3.86
CA ARG A 357 33.07 13.04 3.60
C ARG A 357 32.86 14.27 4.49
N LEU A 358 31.61 14.62 4.77
CA LEU A 358 31.25 15.85 5.46
C LEU A 358 31.32 15.75 6.98
N VAL A 359 31.03 14.57 7.56
CA VAL A 359 30.96 14.36 9.02
C VAL A 359 32.28 13.77 9.57
N LYS A 360 33.42 14.18 9.00
CA LYS A 360 34.74 13.76 9.49
C LYS A 360 35.18 14.51 10.74
#